data_AF-A0A3L7TD56-F1
#
_entry.id   AF-A0A3L7TD56-F1
#
_cell.length_a   1.000
_cell.length_b   1.000
_cell.length_c   1.000
_cell.angle_alpha   90.00
_cell.angle_beta   90.00
_cell.angle_gamma   90.00
#
_symmetry.space_group_name_H-M   'P 1'
#
loop_
_entity.id
_entity.type
_entity.pdbx_description
1 polymer ?
#
loop_
_entity_poly.entity_id
_entity_poly.type
_entity_poly.pdbx_seq_one_letter_code
_entity_poly.pdbx_strand_id
1 'polypeptide(L)' 'MVNPEPIISLKANGDLRASANQKCKTAQLAMDAALIKAITLEGAAVKRAHALRKEVGRSLIDSQ' A
#
# COMPACT_ATOMS: atom_id res chain seq x y z
N MET A 1 -20.89 -6.61 -22.92
CA MET A 1 -20.53 -6.96 -21.53
C MET A 1 -19.31 -6.13 -21.18
N VAL A 2 -19.43 -5.15 -20.29
CA VAL A 2 -18.28 -4.39 -19.80
C VAL A 2 -17.62 -5.29 -18.76
N ASN A 3 -16.46 -5.85 -19.07
CA ASN A 3 -15.68 -6.53 -18.04
C ASN A 3 -15.28 -5.47 -17.00
N PRO A 4 -15.59 -5.66 -15.71
CA PRO A 4 -15.17 -4.70 -14.69
C PRO A 4 -13.65 -4.60 -14.70
N GLU A 5 -13.12 -3.38 -14.68
CA GLU A 5 -11.67 -3.15 -14.60
C GLU A 5 -11.08 -3.95 -13.43
N PRO A 6 -9.96 -4.67 -13.63
CA PRO A 6 -9.36 -5.46 -12.57
C PRO A 6 -8.96 -4.56 -11.39
N ILE A 7 -9.43 -4.91 -10.20
CA ILE A 7 -9.08 -4.21 -8.95
C ILE A 7 -7.92 -4.95 -8.29
N ILE A 8 -6.76 -4.32 -8.25
CA ILE A 8 -5.56 -4.81 -7.58
C ILE A 8 -5.57 -4.40 -6.11
N SER A 9 -5.41 -5.39 -5.22
CA SER A 9 -5.34 -5.18 -3.77
C SER A 9 -3.90 -4.94 -3.32
N LEU A 10 -3.59 -3.71 -2.90
CA LEU A 10 -2.26 -3.34 -2.41
C LEU A 10 -2.15 -3.56 -0.90
N LYS A 11 -1.24 -4.45 -0.49
CA LYS A 11 -0.92 -4.72 0.92
C LYS A 11 0.55 -4.39 1.17
N ALA A 12 0.80 -3.40 2.01
CA ALA A 12 2.15 -2.99 2.38
C ALA A 12 2.57 -3.71 3.67
N ASN A 13 3.62 -4.53 3.59
CA ASN A 13 4.20 -5.27 4.73
C ASN A 13 5.59 -4.74 5.08
N GLY A 14 6.00 -4.84 6.34
CA GLY A 14 7.35 -4.47 6.76
C GLY A 14 7.84 -5.22 7.98
N ASP A 15 8.81 -4.64 8.69
CA ASP A 15 9.49 -5.25 9.83
C ASP A 15 8.51 -5.46 11.01
N LEU A 16 8.76 -6.47 11.85
CA LEU A 16 7.98 -6.72 13.07
C LEU A 16 8.09 -5.58 14.09
N ARG A 17 9.18 -4.80 14.05
CA ARG A 17 9.46 -3.68 14.94
C ARG A 17 8.82 -2.42 14.39
N ALA A 18 7.88 -1.86 15.16
CA ALA A 18 7.22 -0.60 14.80
C ALA A 18 8.20 0.56 14.54
N SER A 19 9.31 0.63 15.28
CA SER A 19 10.33 1.67 15.12
C SER A 19 11.06 1.60 13.78
N ALA A 20 11.24 0.40 13.21
CA ALA A 20 11.81 0.24 11.88
C ALA A 20 10.81 0.70 10.80
N ASN A 21 9.55 0.31 10.94
CA ASN A 21 8.47 0.70 10.01
C ASN A 21 8.24 2.23 9.99
N GLN A 22 8.35 2.90 11.14
CA GLN A 22 8.25 4.35 11.22
C GLN A 22 9.36 5.06 10.42
N LYS A 23 10.60 4.54 10.46
CA LYS A 23 11.72 5.09 9.67
C LYS A 23 11.51 4.92 8.17
N CYS A 24 10.92 3.80 7.75
CA CYS A 24 10.69 3.48 6.34
C CYS A 24 9.38 4.06 5.79
N LYS A 25 8.57 4.74 6.61
CA LYS A 25 7.24 5.26 6.23
C LYS A 25 7.27 6.11 4.97
N THR A 26 8.23 7.04 4.86
CA THR A 26 8.37 7.91 3.69
C THR A 26 8.67 7.11 2.42
N ALA A 27 9.60 6.15 2.52
CA ALA A 27 9.96 5.27 1.40
C ALA A 27 8.77 4.37 0.99
N GLN A 28 8.01 3.86 1.96
CA GLN A 28 6.82 3.07 1.68
C GLN A 28 5.77 3.87 0.91
N LEU A 29 5.48 5.10 1.34
CA LEU A 29 4.50 5.95 0.67
C LEU A 29 4.94 6.33 -0.76
N ALA A 30 6.25 6.54 -0.96
CA ALA A 30 6.79 6.79 -2.29
C ALA A 30 6.63 5.57 -3.21
N MET A 31 6.89 4.36 -2.69
CA MET A 31 6.68 3.11 -3.43
C MET A 31 5.19 2.89 -3.74
N ASP A 32 4.29 3.08 -2.77
CA ASP A 32 2.85 2.95 -2.98
C ASP A 32 2.37 3.89 -4.10
N ALA A 33 2.81 5.14 -4.10
CA ALA A 33 2.46 6.12 -5.12
C ALA A 33 2.99 5.73 -6.51
N ALA A 34 4.21 5.22 -6.60
CA ALA A 34 4.81 4.75 -7.84
C ALA A 34 4.04 3.54 -8.42
N LEU A 35 3.68 2.58 -7.57
CA LEU A 35 2.90 1.40 -7.95
C LEU A 35 1.50 1.78 -8.43
N ILE A 36 0.80 2.64 -7.68
CA ILE A 36 -0.55 3.10 -8.06
C ILE A 36 -0.48 3.78 -9.43
N LYS A 37 0.48 4.69 -9.63
CA LYS A 37 0.65 5.37 -10.92
C LYS A 37 0.90 4.38 -12.07
N ALA A 38 1.80 3.42 -11.89
CA ALA A 38 2.11 2.44 -12.92
C ALA A 38 0.89 1.56 -13.25
N ILE A 39 0.20 1.04 -12.24
CA ILE A 39 -0.96 0.16 -12.43
C ILE A 39 -2.13 0.91 -13.10
N THR A 40 -2.35 2.17 -12.74
CA THR A 40 -3.39 2.99 -13.38
C THR A 40 -3.07 3.29 -14.85
N LEU A 41 -1.80 3.44 -15.22
CA LEU A 41 -1.40 3.58 -16.62
C LEU A 41 -1.69 2.31 -17.45
N GLU A 42 -1.65 1.14 -16.80
CA GLU A 42 -1.98 -0.16 -17.40
C GLU A 42 -3.50 -0.45 -17.41
N GLY A 43 -4.35 0.52 -17.02
CA GLY A 43 -5.81 0.39 -17.09
C GLY A 43 -6.44 -0.41 -15.95
N ALA A 44 -5.75 -0.54 -14.81
CA ALA A 44 -6.28 -1.21 -13.62
C ALA A 44 -6.44 -0.25 -12.44
N ALA A 45 -7.39 -0.56 -11.56
CA ALA A 45 -7.62 0.20 -10.34
C ALA A 45 -6.85 -0.42 -9.17
N VAL A 46 -6.33 0.41 -8.26
CA VAL A 46 -5.66 -0.06 -7.04
C VAL A 46 -6.49 0.29 -5.81
N LYS A 47 -6.71 -0.69 -4.93
CA LYS A 47 -7.33 -0.51 -3.62
C LYS A 47 -6.38 -0.95 -2.53
N ARG A 48 -6.12 -0.07 -1.55
CA ARG A 48 -5.33 -0.44 -0.38
C ARG A 48 -6.13 -1.41 0.49
N ALA A 49 -5.57 -2.60 0.71
CA ALA A 49 -6.26 -3.72 1.36
C ALA A 49 -6.22 -3.65 2.91
N HIS A 50 -5.66 -2.59 3.47
CA HIS A 50 -5.63 -2.35 4.91
C HIS A 50 -5.72 -0.85 5.22
N ALA A 51 -6.27 -0.53 6.38
CA ALA A 51 -6.38 0.84 6.85
C ALA A 51 -5.00 1.43 7.18
N LEU A 52 -4.85 2.72 6.93
CA LEU A 52 -3.73 3.51 7.44
C LEU A 52 -4.07 3.89 8.89
N ARG A 53 -3.48 3.19 9.87
CA ARG A 53 -3.74 3.45 11.29
C ARG A 53 -3.01 4.71 11.72
N LYS A 54 -3.71 5.86 11.63
CA LYS A 54 -3.19 7.18 11.99
C LYS A 54 -2.73 7.23 13.45
N GLU A 55 -3.42 6.54 14.36
CA GLU A 55 -3.13 6.49 15.80
C GLU A 55 -1.68 6.04 16.14
N VAL A 56 -1.07 5.18 15.30
CA VAL A 56 0.21 4.53 15.60
C VAL A 56 1.29 4.89 14.57
N GLY A 57 0.95 5.79 13.62
CA GLY A 57 1.82 6.13 12.49
C GLY A 57 2.14 4.94 11.57
N ARG A 58 1.40 3.82 11.67
CA ARG A 58 1.66 2.59 10.92
C ARG A 58 1.03 2.67 9.53
N SER A 59 1.88 2.68 8.51
CA SER A 59 1.51 2.56 7.09
C SER A 59 1.60 1.12 6.57
N LEU A 60 2.04 0.20 7.42
CA LEU A 60 2.32 -1.21 7.12
C LEU A 60 1.40 -2.10 7.96
N ILE A 61 0.96 -3.21 7.39
CA ILE A 61 0.41 -4.30 8.19
C ILE A 61 1.50 -4.85 9.11
N ASP A 62 1.12 -5.29 10.31
CA ASP A 62 2.05 -6.01 11.17
C ASP A 62 2.46 -7.32 10.45
N SER A 63 3.75 -7.64 10.47
CA SER A 63 4.26 -8.86 9.84
C SER A 63 3.55 -10.07 10.43
N GLN A 64 3.18 -11.01 9.55
CA GLN A 64 2.73 -12.35 9.93
C GLN A 64 3.90 -13.18 10.47
#